data_AF-A0A956YR50-F1
#
_entry.id   AF-A0A956YR50-F1
#
_cell.length_a   1.000
_cell.length_b   1.000
_cell.length_c   1.000
_cell.angle_alpha   90.00
_cell.angle_beta   90.00
_cell.angle_gamma   90.00
#
_symmetry.space_group_name_H-M   'P 1'
#
loop_
_entity.id
_entity.type
_entity.pdbx_description
1 polymer ?
#
loop_
_entity_poly.entity_id
_entity_poly.type
_entity_poly.pdbx_seq_one_letter_code
_entity_poly.pdbx_strand_id
1 'polypeptide(L)'
;KLIFRFDEPVLPDGVGALYSAACPPMWWSPSFGRESEGQVITAFATGDYARDLAALGEIGALEAALQVLRDELNRPEIEPVAARWINWTADPFSLGGYSVATPGAHQARLALGQPTPPLFWAGEATAKNAWAATVHGALVSGQRAAAEVQQSMLHPIL
;
A
#
# COMPACT_ATOMS: atom_id res chain seq x y z
N LYS A 1 -3.39 -4.45 -3.51
CA LYS A 1 -4.38 -3.54 -4.17
C LYS A 1 -4.88 -4.24 -5.42
N LEU A 2 -6.19 -4.27 -5.66
CA LEU A 2 -6.74 -4.78 -6.91
C LEU A 2 -7.14 -3.58 -7.76
N ILE A 3 -6.71 -3.54 -9.02
CA ILE A 3 -6.88 -2.39 -9.90
C ILE A 3 -7.70 -2.85 -11.09
N PHE A 4 -8.77 -2.10 -11.40
CA PHE A 4 -9.69 -2.37 -12.49
C PHE A 4 -9.79 -1.12 -13.36
N ARG A 5 -9.71 -1.28 -14.68
CA ARG A 5 -10.00 -0.24 -15.67
C ARG A 5 -11.31 -0.60 -16.36
N PHE A 6 -12.23 0.34 -16.43
CA PHE A 6 -13.48 0.24 -17.18
C PHE A 6 -13.46 1.29 -18.30
N ASP A 7 -14.05 0.99 -19.45
CA ASP A 7 -14.15 1.95 -20.56
C ASP A 7 -15.18 3.06 -20.27
N GLU A 8 -16.15 2.78 -19.40
CA GLU A 8 -17.15 3.74 -18.92
C GLU A 8 -17.13 3.84 -17.38
N PRO A 9 -17.58 4.97 -16.79
CA PRO A 9 -17.76 5.07 -15.34
C PRO A 9 -18.71 4.00 -14.79
N VAL A 10 -18.28 3.34 -13.72
CA VAL A 10 -19.08 2.34 -12.99
C VAL A 10 -19.59 2.86 -11.65
N LEU A 11 -18.87 3.78 -11.01
CA LEU A 11 -19.36 4.45 -9.80
C LEU A 11 -20.45 5.48 -10.14
N PRO A 12 -21.41 5.74 -9.23
CA PRO A 12 -22.42 6.77 -9.43
C PRO A 12 -21.82 8.18 -9.63
N ASP A 13 -22.57 9.05 -10.29
CA ASP A 13 -22.14 10.42 -10.56
C ASP A 13 -21.77 11.17 -9.26
N GLY A 14 -20.63 11.86 -9.30
CA GLY A 14 -20.10 12.59 -8.13
C GLY A 14 -19.44 11.72 -7.07
N VAL A 15 -19.37 10.40 -7.25
CA VAL A 15 -18.75 9.47 -6.29
C VAL A 15 -17.30 9.15 -6.69
N GLY A 16 -16.34 9.63 -5.88
CA GLY A 16 -14.92 9.31 -6.04
C GLY A 16 -14.46 8.06 -5.26
N ALA A 17 -15.26 7.62 -4.29
CA ALA A 17 -15.01 6.40 -3.52
C ALA A 17 -16.30 5.78 -2.99
N LEU A 18 -16.35 4.45 -3.01
CA LEU A 18 -17.41 3.62 -2.44
C LEU A 18 -16.83 2.82 -1.27
N TYR A 19 -17.57 2.77 -0.16
CA TYR A 19 -17.22 1.96 1.01
C TYR A 19 -18.21 0.80 1.12
N SER A 20 -17.68 -0.42 1.08
CA SER A 20 -18.45 -1.67 1.07
C SER A 20 -18.60 -2.23 2.48
N ALA A 21 -19.72 -2.93 2.72
CA ALA A 21 -19.90 -3.73 3.94
C ALA A 21 -19.08 -5.04 3.89
N ALA A 22 -18.67 -5.46 2.69
CA ALA A 22 -17.84 -6.63 2.43
C ALA A 22 -16.37 -6.24 2.18
N CYS A 23 -15.52 -7.25 1.97
CA CYS A 23 -14.13 -7.05 1.58
C CYS A 23 -13.99 -7.20 0.05
N PRO A 24 -13.37 -6.24 -0.66
CA PRO A 24 -12.63 -5.08 -0.17
C PRO A 24 -13.54 -3.96 0.37
N PRO A 25 -13.24 -3.35 1.53
CA PRO A 25 -14.13 -2.36 2.18
C PRO A 25 -14.08 -0.98 1.53
N MET A 26 -13.12 -0.72 0.64
CA MET A 26 -12.95 0.56 -0.03
C MET A 26 -12.60 0.36 -1.50
N TRP A 27 -13.34 1.07 -2.34
CA TRP A 27 -13.21 1.15 -3.77
C TRP A 27 -13.02 2.62 -4.16
N TRP A 28 -11.83 3.00 -4.59
CA TRP A 28 -11.49 4.39 -4.86
C TRP A 28 -11.18 4.61 -6.34
N SER A 29 -11.69 5.70 -6.91
CA SER A 29 -11.33 6.13 -8.26
C SER A 29 -10.21 7.18 -8.23
N PRO A 30 -8.95 6.82 -8.55
CA PRO A 30 -7.88 7.81 -8.70
C PRO A 30 -8.09 8.80 -9.86
N SER A 31 -8.95 8.45 -10.82
CA SER A 31 -9.33 9.30 -11.96
C SER A 31 -10.47 10.27 -11.64
N PHE A 32 -11.05 10.22 -10.42
CA PHE A 32 -12.13 11.13 -10.05
C PHE A 32 -11.70 12.60 -10.17
N GLY A 33 -12.53 13.40 -10.86
CA GLY A 33 -12.28 14.82 -11.11
C GLY A 33 -11.16 15.10 -12.13
N ARG A 34 -10.74 14.10 -12.92
CA ARG A 34 -9.75 14.23 -13.98
C ARG A 34 -10.33 13.77 -15.31
N GLU A 35 -9.87 14.35 -16.41
CA GLU A 35 -10.15 13.82 -17.75
C GLU A 35 -9.43 12.48 -17.93
N SER A 36 -10.15 11.43 -18.30
CA SER A 36 -9.59 10.10 -18.55
C SER A 36 -10.41 9.30 -19.56
N GLU A 37 -9.74 8.45 -20.34
CA GLU A 37 -10.37 7.48 -21.25
C GLU A 37 -10.90 6.27 -20.46
N GLY A 38 -11.99 6.51 -19.72
CA GLY A 38 -12.65 5.54 -18.84
C GLY A 38 -12.41 5.79 -17.36
N GLN A 39 -12.72 4.80 -16.52
CA GLN A 39 -12.59 4.91 -15.06
C GLN A 39 -11.64 3.84 -14.51
N VAL A 40 -10.66 4.27 -13.72
CA VAL A 40 -9.84 3.35 -12.92
C VAL A 40 -10.44 3.26 -11.53
N ILE A 41 -10.54 2.05 -11.01
CA ILE A 41 -10.99 1.72 -9.67
C ILE A 41 -9.89 0.91 -8.97
N THR A 42 -9.56 1.32 -7.75
CA THR A 42 -8.61 0.63 -6.87
C THR A 42 -9.34 0.11 -5.64
N ALA A 43 -9.31 -1.20 -5.46
CA ALA A 43 -9.80 -1.88 -4.26
C ALA A 43 -8.66 -2.16 -3.28
N PHE A 44 -8.89 -1.88 -2.00
CA PHE A 44 -7.89 -2.05 -0.94
C PHE A 44 -8.11 -3.34 -0.16
N ALA A 45 -7.17 -4.28 -0.28
CA ALA A 45 -7.11 -5.49 0.51
C ALA A 45 -5.92 -5.41 1.48
N THR A 46 -6.18 -5.68 2.76
CA THR A 46 -5.18 -5.72 3.85
C THR A 46 -5.49 -6.88 4.80
N GLY A 47 -4.61 -7.14 5.77
CA GLY A 47 -4.88 -8.10 6.86
C GLY A 47 -5.13 -9.53 6.37
N ASP A 48 -6.03 -10.23 7.07
CA ASP A 48 -6.44 -11.61 6.73
C ASP A 48 -7.00 -11.71 5.32
N TYR A 49 -7.84 -10.77 4.91
CA TYR A 49 -8.43 -10.77 3.57
C TYR A 49 -7.37 -10.75 2.44
N ALA A 50 -6.29 -9.97 2.59
CA ALA A 50 -5.20 -10.00 1.62
C ALA A 50 -4.49 -11.37 1.55
N ARG A 51 -4.42 -12.11 2.66
CA ARG A 51 -3.88 -13.48 2.69
C ARG A 51 -4.83 -14.46 2.02
N ASP A 52 -6.12 -14.34 2.28
CA ASP A 52 -7.15 -15.20 1.67
C ASP A 52 -7.16 -15.03 0.15
N LEU A 53 -7.10 -13.79 -0.36
CA LEU A 53 -6.96 -13.52 -1.78
C LEU A 53 -5.68 -14.15 -2.37
N ALA A 54 -4.59 -14.20 -1.62
CA ALA A 54 -3.35 -14.83 -2.09
C ALA A 54 -3.47 -16.33 -2.31
N ALA A 55 -4.29 -17.02 -1.52
CA ALA A 55 -4.57 -18.44 -1.72
C ALA A 55 -5.37 -18.71 -3.01
N LEU A 56 -6.10 -17.72 -3.54
CA LEU A 56 -6.89 -17.84 -4.78
C LEU A 56 -6.07 -17.63 -6.06
N GLY A 57 -4.86 -17.06 -5.95
CA GLY A 57 -4.10 -16.58 -7.10
C GLY A 57 -4.71 -15.33 -7.74
N GLU A 58 -4.01 -14.72 -8.70
CA GLU A 58 -4.40 -13.40 -9.25
C GLU A 58 -5.78 -13.41 -9.90
N ILE A 59 -6.08 -14.39 -10.75
CA ILE A 59 -7.38 -14.47 -11.45
C ILE A 59 -8.53 -14.59 -10.43
N GLY A 60 -8.41 -15.51 -9.48
CA GLY A 60 -9.43 -15.73 -8.46
C GLY A 60 -9.58 -14.53 -7.52
N ALA A 61 -8.48 -13.86 -7.17
CA ALA A 61 -8.52 -12.66 -6.34
C ALA A 61 -9.24 -11.49 -7.04
N LEU A 62 -8.96 -11.29 -8.33
CA LEU A 62 -9.61 -10.25 -9.13
C LEU A 62 -11.11 -10.52 -9.29
N GLU A 63 -11.50 -11.76 -9.59
CA GLU A 63 -12.91 -12.12 -9.73
C GLU A 63 -13.67 -11.98 -8.40
N ALA A 64 -13.08 -12.47 -7.30
CA ALA A 64 -13.70 -12.37 -5.97
C ALA A 64 -13.93 -10.91 -5.55
N ALA A 65 -12.97 -10.01 -5.83
CA ALA A 65 -13.16 -8.59 -5.58
C ALA A 65 -14.21 -7.99 -6.53
N LEU A 66 -14.14 -8.28 -7.83
CA LEU A 66 -15.07 -7.75 -8.83
C LEU A 66 -16.52 -8.12 -8.51
N GLN A 67 -16.76 -9.35 -8.04
CA GLN A 67 -18.09 -9.77 -7.58
C GLN A 67 -18.62 -8.88 -6.46
N VAL A 68 -17.78 -8.49 -5.50
CA VAL A 68 -18.20 -7.57 -4.43
C VAL A 68 -18.56 -6.20 -5.00
N LEU A 69 -17.81 -5.67 -5.97
CA LEU A 69 -18.18 -4.40 -6.61
C LEU A 69 -19.51 -4.51 -7.37
N ARG A 70 -19.74 -5.61 -8.08
CA ARG A 70 -21.02 -5.88 -8.78
C ARG A 70 -22.19 -5.89 -7.81
N ASP A 71 -22.03 -6.57 -6.68
CA ASP A 71 -23.07 -6.70 -5.66
C ASP A 71 -23.38 -5.33 -5.01
N GLU A 72 -22.35 -4.58 -4.63
CA GLU A 72 -22.50 -3.24 -4.02
C GLU A 72 -23.12 -2.21 -4.97
N LEU A 73 -22.88 -2.33 -6.28
CA LEU A 73 -23.49 -1.48 -7.30
C LEU A 73 -24.82 -2.02 -7.81
N ASN A 74 -25.19 -3.25 -7.46
CA ASN A 74 -26.29 -4.00 -8.08
C ASN A 74 -26.21 -4.02 -9.62
N ARG A 75 -24.99 -4.25 -10.13
CA ARG A 75 -24.66 -4.25 -11.56
C ARG A 75 -23.85 -5.49 -11.93
N PRO A 76 -24.48 -6.67 -12.10
CA PRO A 76 -23.77 -7.90 -12.41
C PRO A 76 -23.07 -7.89 -13.77
N GLU A 77 -23.46 -6.98 -14.67
CA GLU A 77 -22.97 -6.88 -16.04
C GLU A 77 -21.65 -6.14 -16.21
N ILE A 78 -21.15 -5.44 -15.17
CA ILE A 78 -19.92 -4.66 -15.32
C ILE A 78 -18.71 -5.59 -15.48
N GLU A 79 -17.89 -5.26 -16.47
CA GLU A 79 -16.66 -5.98 -16.78
C GLU A 79 -15.53 -4.97 -17.00
N PRO A 80 -14.37 -5.16 -16.33
CA PRO A 80 -13.21 -4.34 -16.58
C PRO A 80 -12.54 -4.77 -17.88
N VAL A 81 -12.06 -3.79 -18.65
CA VAL A 81 -11.25 -4.01 -19.84
C VAL A 81 -9.79 -4.36 -19.52
N ALA A 82 -9.35 -4.07 -18.30
CA ALA A 82 -8.08 -4.52 -17.78
C ALA A 82 -8.16 -4.62 -16.25
N ALA A 83 -7.50 -5.63 -15.69
CA ALA A 83 -7.42 -5.82 -14.27
C ALA A 83 -6.02 -6.28 -13.85
N ARG A 84 -5.57 -5.88 -12.66
CA ARG A 84 -4.27 -6.29 -12.12
C ARG A 84 -4.28 -6.33 -10.61
N TRP A 85 -3.67 -7.37 -10.05
CA TRP A 85 -3.44 -7.44 -8.61
C TRP A 85 -2.00 -7.05 -8.26
N ILE A 86 -1.86 -6.08 -7.35
CA ILE A 86 -0.59 -5.74 -6.74
C ILE A 86 -0.50 -6.45 -5.38
N ASN A 87 0.17 -7.61 -5.40
CA ASN A 87 0.46 -8.43 -4.24
C ASN A 87 1.84 -8.11 -3.65
N TRP A 88 1.88 -7.15 -2.73
CA TRP A 88 3.12 -6.73 -2.07
C TRP A 88 3.77 -7.82 -1.21
N THR A 89 3.00 -8.78 -0.68
CA THR A 89 3.57 -9.86 0.16
C THR A 89 4.29 -10.93 -0.66
N ALA A 90 4.00 -11.03 -1.97
CA ALA A 90 4.70 -11.94 -2.88
C ALA A 90 5.89 -11.29 -3.60
N ASP A 91 6.06 -9.96 -3.51
CA ASP A 91 7.21 -9.27 -4.08
C ASP A 91 8.47 -9.58 -3.25
N PRO A 92 9.50 -10.24 -3.81
CA PRO A 92 10.71 -10.62 -3.07
C PRO A 92 11.53 -9.44 -2.55
N PHE A 93 11.32 -8.23 -3.08
CA PHE A 93 12.03 -7.03 -2.65
C PHE A 93 11.29 -6.22 -1.59
N SER A 94 9.99 -6.47 -1.40
CA SER A 94 9.14 -5.73 -0.46
C SER A 94 8.67 -6.60 0.71
N LEU A 95 8.27 -7.85 0.43
CA LEU A 95 7.74 -8.83 1.39
C LEU A 95 6.52 -8.35 2.21
N GLY A 96 5.90 -7.24 1.81
CA GLY A 96 4.83 -6.57 2.54
C GLY A 96 4.58 -5.15 2.03
N GLY A 97 3.51 -4.52 2.54
CA GLY A 97 3.15 -3.15 2.15
C GLY A 97 4.01 -2.09 2.82
N TYR A 98 3.93 -2.02 4.15
CA TYR A 98 4.72 -1.12 4.98
C TYR A 98 4.69 -1.63 6.43
N SER A 99 5.64 -1.17 7.23
CA SER A 99 5.80 -1.62 8.61
C SER A 99 4.71 -1.09 9.54
N VAL A 100 4.37 -1.90 10.54
CA VAL A 100 3.48 -1.52 11.65
C VAL A 100 4.16 -1.93 12.97
N ALA A 101 4.13 -1.04 13.96
CA ALA A 101 4.54 -1.41 15.30
C ALA A 101 3.37 -2.13 15.98
N THR A 102 3.62 -3.35 16.48
CA THR A 102 2.62 -4.09 17.27
C THR A 102 2.34 -3.38 18.59
N PRO A 103 1.20 -3.64 19.26
CA PRO A 103 0.91 -3.09 20.57
C PRO A 103 2.09 -3.26 21.55
N GLY A 104 2.53 -2.16 22.16
CA GLY A 104 3.71 -2.13 23.04
C GLY A 104 5.06 -1.90 22.36
N ALA A 105 5.19 -2.15 21.05
CA ALA A 105 6.47 -2.10 20.32
C ALA A 105 6.84 -0.72 19.73
N HIS A 106 6.30 0.38 20.27
CA HIS A 106 6.51 1.74 19.73
C HIS A 106 7.99 2.20 19.71
N GLN A 107 8.85 1.60 20.52
CA GLN A 107 10.29 1.86 20.56
C GLN A 107 11.10 1.09 19.49
N ALA A 108 10.50 0.07 18.87
CA ALA A 108 11.20 -0.80 17.91
C ALA A 108 11.78 -0.02 16.72
N ARG A 109 11.10 1.04 16.26
CA ARG A 109 11.57 1.89 15.15
C ARG A 109 12.84 2.66 15.49
N LEU A 110 12.91 3.17 16.72
CA LEU A 110 14.08 3.89 17.21
C LEU A 110 15.28 2.96 17.33
N ALA A 111 15.05 1.74 17.83
CA ALA A 111 16.07 0.70 17.88
C ALA A 111 16.54 0.28 16.46
N LEU A 112 15.61 0.05 15.53
CA LEU A 112 15.91 -0.32 14.15
C LEU A 112 16.70 0.77 13.39
N GLY A 113 16.46 2.04 13.73
CA GLY A 113 17.18 3.17 13.16
C GLY A 113 18.56 3.43 13.76
N GLN A 114 18.95 2.76 14.85
CA GLN A 114 20.27 2.96 15.46
C GLN A 114 21.37 2.42 14.55
N PRO A 115 22.42 3.21 14.24
CA PRO A 115 23.54 2.72 13.45
C PRO A 115 24.27 1.59 14.18
N THR A 116 24.80 0.65 13.40
CA THR A 116 25.71 -0.41 13.86
C THR A 116 26.97 -0.33 13.01
N PRO A 117 27.87 0.64 13.27
CA PRO A 117 28.99 0.96 12.38
C PRO A 117 29.82 -0.29 12.01
N PRO A 118 30.21 -0.45 10.73
CA PRO A 118 30.12 0.54 9.66
C PRO A 118 28.75 0.61 8.95
N LEU A 119 27.73 -0.10 9.45
CA LEU A 119 26.38 -0.12 8.85
C LEU A 119 25.48 0.98 9.43
N PHE A 120 24.71 1.62 8.55
CA PHE A 120 23.75 2.68 8.88
C PHE A 120 22.39 2.34 8.26
N TRP A 121 21.31 2.66 8.96
CA TRP A 121 19.98 2.16 8.64
C TRP A 121 19.02 3.31 8.33
N ALA A 122 18.35 3.21 7.19
CA ALA A 122 17.33 4.12 6.72
C ALA A 122 16.14 3.36 6.14
N GLY A 123 15.06 4.07 5.85
CA GLY A 123 13.82 3.53 5.31
C GLY A 123 12.64 3.83 6.22
N GLU A 124 11.42 3.67 5.69
CA GLU A 124 10.17 4.03 6.39
C GLU A 124 10.07 3.39 7.78
N ALA A 125 10.58 2.16 7.94
CA ALA A 125 10.52 1.42 9.19
C ALA A 125 11.40 2.02 10.31
N THR A 126 12.43 2.80 9.94
CA THR A 126 13.36 3.49 10.83
C THR A 126 12.97 4.94 11.11
N ALA A 127 11.91 5.44 10.47
CA ALA A 127 11.43 6.80 10.67
C ALA A 127 10.82 6.96 12.06
N LYS A 128 10.77 8.21 12.54
CA LYS A 128 10.04 8.56 13.77
C LYS A 128 8.58 8.10 13.65
N ASN A 129 7.97 7.72 14.77
CA ASN A 129 6.60 7.19 14.82
C ASN A 129 5.57 8.08 14.09
N ALA A 130 5.73 9.41 14.14
CA ALA A 130 4.84 10.36 13.45
C ALA A 130 4.88 10.28 11.92
N TRP A 131 5.93 9.69 11.33
CA TRP A 131 6.16 9.65 9.87
C TRP A 131 6.38 8.23 9.33
N ALA A 132 6.29 7.20 10.17
CA ALA A 132 6.47 5.81 9.74
C ALA A 132 5.42 5.39 8.70
N ALA A 133 5.72 4.35 7.90
CA ALA A 133 4.85 3.86 6.82
C ALA A 133 4.53 4.91 5.73
N THR A 134 5.40 5.92 5.57
CA THR A 134 5.23 6.96 4.53
C THR A 134 6.49 7.17 3.71
N VAL A 135 6.30 7.67 2.49
CA VAL A 135 7.39 8.12 1.61
C VAL A 135 8.19 9.27 2.26
N HIS A 136 7.49 10.21 2.92
CA HIS A 136 8.13 11.31 3.63
C HIS A 136 9.05 10.80 4.77
N GLY A 137 8.58 9.83 5.55
CA GLY A 137 9.38 9.19 6.59
C GLY A 137 10.61 8.50 6.05
N ALA A 138 10.48 7.76 4.93
CA ALA A 138 11.62 7.16 4.25
C ALA A 138 12.66 8.22 3.83
N LEU A 139 12.22 9.31 3.19
CA LEU A 139 13.08 10.41 2.77
C LEU A 139 13.86 11.02 3.94
N VAL A 140 13.15 11.40 5.01
CA VAL A 140 13.76 12.03 6.19
C VAL A 140 14.70 11.07 6.91
N SER A 141 14.36 9.78 6.98
CA SER A 141 15.26 8.77 7.55
C SER A 141 16.55 8.60 6.75
N GLY A 142 16.50 8.73 5.42
CA GLY A 142 17.66 8.71 4.55
C GLY A 142 18.59 9.90 4.78
N GLN A 143 18.00 11.10 4.92
CA GLN A 143 18.76 12.31 5.27
C GLN A 143 19.45 12.19 6.64
N ARG A 144 18.76 11.60 7.63
CA ARG A 144 19.34 11.29 8.95
C ARG A 144 20.54 10.33 8.82
N ALA A 145 20.36 9.18 8.18
CA ALA A 145 21.42 8.19 8.05
C ALA A 145 22.64 8.74 7.27
N ALA A 146 22.42 9.57 6.25
CA ALA A 146 23.51 10.25 5.54
C ALA A 146 24.31 11.18 6.46
N ALA A 147 23.65 11.92 7.36
CA ALA A 147 24.34 12.75 8.34
C ALA A 147 25.12 11.91 9.37
N GLU A 148 24.58 10.77 9.80
CA GLU A 148 25.27 9.83 10.70
C GLU A 148 26.55 9.26 10.06
N VAL A 149 26.49 8.88 8.78
CA VAL A 149 27.67 8.44 8.01
C VAL A 149 28.72 9.55 7.97
N GLN A 150 28.34 10.77 7.60
CA GLN A 150 29.25 11.92 7.54
C GLN A 150 29.92 12.17 8.90
N GLN A 151 29.15 12.10 9.99
CA GLN A 151 29.67 12.29 11.34
C GLN A 151 30.69 11.21 11.73
N SER A 152 30.44 9.94 11.38
CA SER A 152 31.37 8.84 11.68
C SER A 152 32.71 8.96 10.94
N MET A 153 32.72 9.60 9.77
CA MET A 153 33.95 9.84 9.01
C MET A 153 34.77 10.99 9.61
N LEU A 154 34.10 11.99 10.21
CA LEU A 154 34.74 13.14 10.83
C LEU A 154 35.27 12.83 12.24
N HIS A 155 34.66 11.86 12.93
CA HIS A 155 35.09 11.39 14.25
C HIS A 155 35.20 9.86 14.21
N PRO A 156 36.35 9.31 13.76
CA PRO A 156 36.54 7.87 13.74
C PRO A 156 36.30 7.32 15.14
N ILE A 157 35.29 6.46 15.28
CA ILE A 157 35.05 5.71 16.51
C ILE A 157 36.23 4.72 16.61
N LEU A 158 37.22 5.07 17.44
CA LEU A 158 38.33 4.20 17.82
C LEU A 158 37.86 3.06 18.72
#